data_AF-A0A2V4VD27-F1
#
_entry.id   AF-A0A2V4VD27-F1
#
_cell.length_a   1.000
_cell.length_b   1.000
_cell.length_c   1.000
_cell.angle_alpha   90.00
_cell.angle_beta   90.00
_cell.angle_gamma   90.00
#
_symmetry.space_group_name_H-M   'P 1'
#
loop_
_entity.id
_entity.type
_entity.pdbx_description
1 polymer ?
#
loop_
_entity_poly.entity_id
_entity_poly.type
_entity_poly.pdbx_seq_one_letter_code
_entity_poly.pdbx_strand_id
1 'polypeptide(L)'
;MIRTHLDFIERIDIEQDRLRRQRTLLEQAANNPQLFFEKASEVISRKDSLFKIMSVYEDGQRKMDTHDLTEYIGKLLDSFFKQELSNKNVTVKTSSSSSMYCVMMDDAQLVHFNPYERFYGQRSYRTVKQLQEDYDNTLTRLNNETSEVNSKLEDMKKAKEATYKWMIQYYMQKNKSISRKLYLCAKDTLIYTFRMKQVNEGIEKKIKKYEWQLEELKKRKDNHIECGTGIELLELRLQAADVISDVFKKYGYRHETENYRLY
;
A
#
# COMPACT_ATOMS: atom_id res chain seq x y z
N MET A 1 -45.15 -30.10 23.82
CA MET A 1 -43.80 -30.54 24.26
C MET A 1 -43.20 -31.66 23.39
N ILE A 2 -43.97 -32.63 22.88
CA ILE A 2 -43.40 -33.75 22.09
C ILE A 2 -42.90 -33.31 20.69
N ARG A 3 -43.62 -32.43 19.98
CA ARG A 3 -43.20 -31.91 18.66
C ARG A 3 -41.85 -31.17 18.69
N THR A 4 -41.65 -30.32 19.69
CA THR A 4 -40.41 -29.53 19.85
C THR A 4 -39.16 -30.36 20.08
N HIS A 5 -39.28 -31.57 20.64
CA HIS A 5 -38.15 -32.47 20.87
C HIS A 5 -37.77 -33.26 19.62
N LEU A 6 -38.77 -33.69 18.83
CA LEU A 6 -38.54 -34.36 17.54
C LEU A 6 -37.91 -33.39 16.52
N ASP A 7 -38.43 -32.16 16.45
CA ASP A 7 -37.87 -31.10 15.60
C ASP A 7 -36.43 -30.74 16.01
N PHE A 8 -36.08 -30.90 17.29
CA PHE A 8 -34.73 -30.66 17.79
C PHE A 8 -33.75 -31.77 17.41
N ILE A 9 -34.15 -33.04 17.56
CA ILE A 9 -33.32 -34.19 17.14
C ILE A 9 -33.07 -34.15 15.63
N GLU A 10 -34.11 -33.90 14.83
CA GLU A 10 -33.97 -33.84 13.37
C GLU A 10 -32.96 -32.74 12.94
N ARG A 11 -32.97 -31.59 13.61
CA ARG A 11 -31.97 -30.54 13.37
C ARG A 11 -30.55 -30.96 13.75
N ILE A 12 -30.39 -31.74 14.83
CA ILE A 12 -29.09 -32.31 15.20
C ILE A 12 -28.60 -33.25 14.11
N ASP A 13 -29.45 -34.17 13.64
CA ASP A 13 -29.09 -35.15 12.62
C ASP A 13 -28.68 -34.46 11.30
N ILE A 14 -29.42 -33.43 10.89
CA ILE A 14 -29.08 -32.61 9.71
C ILE A 14 -27.70 -31.96 9.85
N GLU A 15 -27.40 -31.35 11.00
CA GLU A 15 -26.12 -30.68 11.23
C GLU A 15 -24.96 -31.68 11.38
N GLN A 16 -25.18 -32.85 11.98
CA GLN A 16 -24.19 -33.93 12.02
C GLN A 16 -23.85 -34.41 10.62
N ASP A 17 -24.85 -34.65 9.77
CA ASP A 17 -24.64 -35.09 8.40
C ASP A 17 -23.91 -34.03 7.57
N ARG A 18 -24.20 -32.75 7.80
CA ARG A 18 -23.50 -31.62 7.19
C ARG A 18 -22.02 -31.59 7.57
N LEU A 19 -21.71 -31.68 8.87
CA LEU A 19 -20.33 -31.72 9.38
C LEU A 19 -19.57 -32.94 8.85
N ARG A 20 -20.22 -34.11 8.75
CA ARG A 20 -19.63 -35.31 8.15
C ARG A 20 -19.23 -35.06 6.69
N ARG A 21 -20.10 -34.48 5.86
CA ARG A 21 -19.79 -34.17 4.45
C ARG A 21 -18.63 -33.19 4.31
N GLN A 22 -18.61 -32.15 5.13
CA GLN A 22 -17.52 -31.16 5.15
C GLN A 22 -16.19 -31.80 5.54
N ARG A 23 -16.18 -32.63 6.59
CA ARG A 23 -15.00 -33.39 7.00
C ARG A 23 -14.50 -34.29 5.88
N THR A 24 -15.38 -35.07 5.25
CA THR A 24 -15.00 -35.96 4.15
C THR A 24 -14.36 -35.18 2.99
N LEU A 25 -14.90 -34.01 2.65
CA LEU A 25 -14.29 -33.14 1.63
C LEU A 25 -12.87 -32.71 2.04
N LEU A 26 -12.68 -32.26 3.28
CA LEU A 26 -11.37 -31.79 3.76
C LEU A 26 -10.33 -32.92 3.84
N GLU A 27 -10.74 -34.13 4.25
CA GLU A 27 -9.87 -35.31 4.29
C GLU A 27 -9.44 -35.74 2.88
N GLN A 28 -10.35 -35.70 1.90
CA GLN A 28 -10.01 -35.98 0.50
C GLN A 28 -9.11 -34.89 -0.10
N ALA A 29 -9.40 -33.63 0.22
CA ALA A 29 -8.65 -32.48 -0.25
C ALA A 29 -7.20 -32.45 0.24
N ALA A 30 -6.92 -33.03 1.42
CA ALA A 30 -5.56 -33.11 1.95
C ALA A 30 -4.58 -33.81 0.98
N ASN A 31 -5.07 -34.80 0.22
CA ASN A 31 -4.29 -35.53 -0.77
C ASN A 31 -4.55 -35.05 -2.21
N ASN A 32 -5.70 -34.41 -2.46
CA ASN A 32 -6.07 -33.86 -3.76
C ASN A 32 -6.64 -32.44 -3.61
N PRO A 33 -5.79 -31.40 -3.53
CA PRO A 33 -6.24 -30.03 -3.27
C PRO A 33 -7.21 -29.45 -4.31
N GLN A 34 -7.13 -29.92 -5.57
CA GLN A 34 -8.07 -29.55 -6.64
C GLN A 34 -9.53 -29.84 -6.24
N LEU A 35 -9.76 -30.94 -5.50
CA LEU A 35 -11.08 -31.38 -5.09
C LEU A 35 -11.76 -30.35 -4.17
N PHE A 36 -10.99 -29.65 -3.33
CA PHE A 36 -11.50 -28.53 -2.54
C PHE A 36 -11.88 -27.36 -3.43
N PHE A 37 -11.02 -27.00 -4.38
CA PHE A 37 -11.25 -25.87 -5.29
C PHE A 37 -12.51 -26.08 -6.16
N GLU A 38 -12.82 -27.32 -6.52
CA GLU A 38 -14.01 -27.68 -7.30
C GLU A 38 -15.30 -27.74 -6.47
N LYS A 39 -15.25 -28.35 -5.27
CA LYS A 39 -16.46 -28.77 -4.54
C LYS A 39 -16.78 -27.95 -3.29
N ALA A 40 -15.89 -27.05 -2.86
CA ALA A 40 -16.10 -26.27 -1.64
C ALA A 40 -17.44 -25.53 -1.63
N SER A 41 -17.85 -24.91 -2.75
CA SER A 41 -19.12 -24.17 -2.84
C SER A 41 -20.38 -25.04 -2.73
N GLU A 42 -20.27 -26.34 -2.95
CA GLU A 42 -21.40 -27.29 -2.88
C GLU A 42 -21.58 -27.86 -1.46
N VAL A 43 -20.50 -27.93 -0.69
CA VAL A 43 -20.45 -28.64 0.61
C VAL A 43 -20.33 -27.66 1.78
N ILE A 44 -19.68 -26.52 1.57
CA ILE A 44 -19.38 -25.52 2.61
C ILE A 44 -20.01 -24.18 2.24
N SER A 45 -20.93 -23.73 3.09
CA SER A 45 -21.47 -22.37 3.06
C SER A 45 -20.93 -21.56 4.23
N ARG A 46 -20.71 -20.25 4.02
CA ARG A 46 -20.34 -19.32 5.11
C ARG A 46 -21.35 -19.26 6.27
N LYS A 47 -22.59 -19.72 6.05
CA LYS A 47 -23.62 -19.79 7.09
C LYS A 47 -23.52 -21.04 7.96
N ASP A 48 -22.67 -21.99 7.57
CA ASP A 48 -22.59 -23.30 8.21
C ASP A 48 -22.04 -23.19 9.63
N SER A 49 -22.53 -24.08 10.49
CA SER A 49 -22.20 -24.12 11.90
C SER A 49 -20.71 -24.31 12.15
N LEU A 50 -19.94 -24.91 11.23
CA LEU A 50 -18.49 -25.04 11.32
C LEU A 50 -17.81 -23.69 11.59
N PHE A 51 -18.22 -22.61 10.91
CA PHE A 51 -17.65 -21.27 11.12
C PHE A 51 -18.08 -20.63 12.44
N LYS A 52 -19.24 -21.05 12.98
CA LYS A 52 -19.77 -20.56 14.26
C LYS A 52 -19.18 -21.32 15.45
N ILE A 53 -19.09 -22.65 15.37
CA ILE A 53 -18.55 -23.53 16.41
C ILE A 53 -17.10 -23.15 16.72
N MET A 54 -16.30 -22.81 15.71
CA MET A 54 -14.93 -22.31 15.90
C MET A 54 -14.85 -20.90 16.51
N SER A 55 -15.98 -20.17 16.63
CA SER A 55 -16.03 -18.87 17.30
C SER A 55 -16.61 -18.94 18.72
N VAL A 56 -17.02 -20.13 19.17
CA VAL A 56 -17.61 -20.36 20.49
C VAL A 56 -16.59 -21.09 21.37
N TYR A 57 -16.56 -20.74 22.66
CA TYR A 57 -15.74 -21.42 23.66
C TYR A 57 -16.33 -22.81 23.94
N GLU A 58 -15.61 -23.88 23.62
CA GLU A 58 -16.06 -25.24 23.94
C GLU A 58 -16.12 -25.46 25.47
N ASP A 59 -15.19 -24.88 26.24
CA ASP A 59 -15.09 -25.08 27.70
C ASP A 59 -14.58 -23.82 28.47
N GLY A 60 -14.81 -22.62 27.93
CA GLY A 60 -14.28 -21.36 28.50
C GLY A 60 -12.76 -21.16 28.36
N GLN A 61 -12.02 -22.13 27.81
CA GLN A 61 -10.55 -22.06 27.67
C GLN A 61 -9.99 -22.46 26.29
N ARG A 62 -10.72 -23.21 25.46
CA ARG A 62 -10.25 -23.63 24.14
C ARG A 62 -11.04 -22.89 23.05
N LYS A 63 -10.37 -21.95 22.39
CA LYS A 63 -10.82 -21.38 21.12
C LYS A 63 -10.20 -22.22 20.01
N MET A 64 -10.98 -22.96 19.23
CA MET A 64 -10.49 -23.44 17.94
C MET A 64 -10.28 -22.21 17.07
N ASP A 65 -9.05 -21.87 16.70
CA ASP A 65 -8.83 -20.63 15.99
C ASP A 65 -9.38 -20.76 14.56
N THR A 66 -10.40 -19.97 14.24
CA THR A 66 -10.85 -19.75 12.84
C THR A 66 -9.67 -19.42 11.92
N HIS A 67 -8.61 -18.82 12.47
CA HIS A 67 -7.37 -18.56 11.78
C HIS A 67 -6.69 -19.85 11.31
N ASP A 68 -6.51 -20.84 12.19
CA ASP A 68 -5.85 -22.12 11.89
C ASP A 68 -6.55 -22.88 10.76
N LEU A 69 -7.88 -22.91 10.76
CA LEU A 69 -8.63 -23.53 9.66
C LEU A 69 -8.42 -22.76 8.35
N THR A 70 -8.47 -21.44 8.41
CA THR A 70 -8.31 -20.60 7.20
C THR A 70 -6.88 -20.72 6.67
N GLU A 71 -5.87 -20.82 7.52
CA GLU A 71 -4.49 -21.10 7.14
C GLU A 71 -4.33 -22.48 6.52
N TYR A 72 -4.95 -23.51 7.12
CA TYR A 72 -4.93 -24.87 6.57
C TYR A 72 -5.51 -24.91 5.15
N ILE A 73 -6.68 -24.28 4.96
CA ILE A 73 -7.30 -24.18 3.64
C ILE A 73 -6.42 -23.34 2.69
N GLY A 74 -5.80 -22.27 3.20
CA GLY A 74 -4.82 -21.49 2.46
C GLY A 74 -3.66 -22.34 1.93
N LYS A 75 -3.11 -23.25 2.76
CA LYS A 75 -2.05 -24.20 2.36
C LYS A 75 -2.51 -25.22 1.32
N LEU A 76 -3.76 -25.68 1.40
CA LEU A 76 -4.34 -26.55 0.38
C LEU A 76 -4.42 -25.81 -0.97
N LEU A 77 -4.99 -24.61 -0.96
CA LEU A 77 -5.13 -23.78 -2.15
C LEU A 77 -3.76 -23.38 -2.73
N ASP A 78 -2.80 -23.05 -1.88
CA ASP A 78 -1.41 -22.79 -2.24
C ASP A 78 -0.79 -23.97 -3.01
N SER A 79 -0.97 -25.18 -2.49
CA SER A 79 -0.50 -26.41 -3.13
C SER A 79 -1.18 -26.64 -4.49
N PHE A 80 -2.49 -26.41 -4.58
CA PHE A 80 -3.25 -26.47 -5.83
C PHE A 80 -2.69 -25.51 -6.89
N PHE A 81 -2.56 -24.22 -6.58
CA PHE A 81 -2.10 -23.23 -7.56
C PHE A 81 -0.66 -23.47 -8.01
N LYS A 82 0.23 -23.92 -7.11
CA LYS A 82 1.60 -24.28 -7.46
C LYS A 82 1.66 -25.46 -8.44
N GLN A 83 0.78 -26.45 -8.26
CA GLN A 83 0.67 -27.60 -9.17
C GLN A 83 0.09 -27.17 -10.53
N GLU A 84 -1.03 -26.46 -10.52
CA GLU A 84 -1.75 -26.06 -11.73
C GLU A 84 -0.94 -25.10 -12.61
N LEU A 85 -0.23 -24.13 -12.00
CA LEU A 85 0.59 -23.15 -12.71
C LEU A 85 2.03 -23.60 -12.92
N SER A 86 2.43 -24.76 -12.39
CA SER A 86 3.82 -25.24 -12.38
C SER A 86 4.83 -24.19 -11.89
N ASN A 87 4.41 -23.31 -10.97
CA ASN A 87 5.19 -22.16 -10.51
C ASN A 87 5.24 -22.12 -8.99
N LYS A 88 6.45 -22.16 -8.43
CA LYS A 88 6.69 -22.17 -6.97
C LYS A 88 6.60 -20.78 -6.32
N ASN A 89 6.66 -19.71 -7.10
CA ASN A 89 6.62 -18.33 -6.61
C ASN A 89 5.19 -17.87 -6.32
N VAL A 90 4.20 -18.61 -6.82
CA VAL A 90 2.79 -18.37 -6.51
C VAL A 90 2.54 -18.80 -5.07
N THR A 91 1.90 -17.93 -4.30
CA THR A 91 1.43 -18.27 -2.95
C THR A 91 -0.02 -17.90 -2.73
N VAL A 92 -0.73 -18.64 -1.88
CA VAL A 92 -2.09 -18.26 -1.46
C VAL A 92 -2.06 -17.77 -0.01
N LYS A 93 -2.54 -16.56 0.22
CA LYS A 93 -2.68 -15.96 1.56
C LYS A 93 -4.13 -15.59 1.83
N THR A 94 -4.52 -15.61 3.09
CA THR A 94 -5.80 -15.07 3.54
C THR A 94 -5.72 -13.55 3.57
N SER A 95 -6.77 -12.86 3.13
CA SER A 95 -6.87 -11.42 3.37
C SER A 95 -7.14 -11.16 4.86
N SER A 96 -7.07 -9.90 5.30
CA SER A 96 -7.28 -9.49 6.70
C SER A 96 -8.65 -9.87 7.28
N SER A 97 -9.61 -10.34 6.46
CA SER A 97 -10.80 -11.03 6.92
C SER A 97 -10.67 -12.54 6.61
N SER A 98 -10.99 -13.39 7.59
CA SER A 98 -10.92 -14.87 7.52
C SER A 98 -11.86 -15.52 6.50
N SER A 99 -12.26 -14.79 5.45
CA SER A 99 -13.31 -15.15 4.52
C SER A 99 -12.88 -15.07 3.05
N MET A 100 -11.72 -14.49 2.74
CA MET A 100 -11.20 -14.36 1.37
C MET A 100 -9.75 -14.78 1.25
N TYR A 101 -9.42 -15.35 0.10
CA TYR A 101 -8.07 -15.76 -0.26
C TYR A 101 -7.55 -14.88 -1.39
N CYS A 102 -6.24 -14.69 -1.43
CA CYS A 102 -5.52 -13.96 -2.45
C CYS A 102 -4.41 -14.84 -3.02
N VAL A 103 -4.37 -14.93 -4.35
CA VAL A 103 -3.20 -15.44 -5.06
C VAL A 103 -2.17 -14.31 -5.15
N MET A 104 -0.97 -14.63 -4.71
CA MET A 104 0.17 -13.72 -4.58
C MET A 104 1.32 -14.22 -5.47
N MET A 105 2.15 -13.31 -5.96
CA MET A 105 3.46 -13.64 -6.56
C MET A 105 4.50 -12.66 -6.04
N ASP A 106 5.57 -13.16 -5.40
CA ASP A 106 6.68 -12.34 -4.87
C ASP A 106 6.22 -11.08 -4.10
N ASP A 107 5.17 -11.23 -3.28
CA ASP A 107 4.46 -10.19 -2.49
C ASP A 107 3.47 -9.28 -3.21
N ALA A 108 3.28 -9.40 -4.52
CA ALA A 108 2.19 -8.74 -5.23
C ALA A 108 0.87 -9.49 -5.06
N GLN A 109 -0.18 -8.80 -4.58
CA GLN A 109 -1.56 -9.29 -4.60
C GLN A 109 -2.07 -9.25 -6.04
N LEU A 110 -2.48 -10.40 -6.60
CA LEU A 110 -2.90 -10.47 -8.01
C LEU A 110 -4.41 -10.66 -8.14
N VAL A 111 -4.94 -11.76 -7.58
CA VAL A 111 -6.35 -12.14 -7.72
C VAL A 111 -6.91 -12.54 -6.36
N HIS A 112 -8.02 -11.95 -5.98
CA HIS A 112 -8.79 -12.33 -4.80
C HIS A 112 -9.91 -13.29 -5.18
N PHE A 113 -10.22 -14.23 -4.30
CA PHE A 113 -11.24 -15.22 -4.57
C PHE A 113 -11.86 -15.79 -3.29
N ASN A 114 -13.02 -16.40 -3.47
CA ASN A 114 -13.72 -17.11 -2.43
C ASN A 114 -14.13 -18.51 -2.95
N PRO A 115 -13.52 -19.59 -2.43
CA PRO A 115 -13.82 -20.96 -2.88
C PRO A 115 -15.25 -21.41 -2.51
N TYR A 116 -15.87 -20.79 -1.50
CA TYR A 116 -17.22 -21.16 -1.03
C TYR A 116 -18.34 -20.51 -1.85
N GLU A 117 -18.06 -19.36 -2.48
CA GLU A 117 -19.03 -18.64 -3.32
C GLU A 117 -18.67 -18.70 -4.81
N ARG A 118 -17.56 -19.36 -5.15
CA ARG A 118 -17.08 -19.61 -6.51
C ARG A 118 -16.95 -18.34 -7.34
N PHE A 119 -16.39 -17.29 -6.75
CA PHE A 119 -16.06 -16.05 -7.44
C PHE A 119 -14.59 -15.68 -7.25
N TYR A 120 -14.07 -14.90 -8.20
CA TYR A 120 -12.74 -14.31 -8.18
C TYR A 120 -12.78 -12.90 -8.79
N GLY A 121 -11.76 -12.09 -8.53
CA GLY A 121 -11.63 -10.76 -9.09
C GLY A 121 -10.30 -10.10 -8.76
N GLN A 122 -9.98 -9.06 -9.53
CA GLN A 122 -8.81 -8.21 -9.29
C GLN A 122 -9.26 -6.96 -8.53
N ARG A 123 -8.47 -6.48 -7.56
CA ARG A 123 -8.70 -5.16 -7.00
C ARG A 123 -8.31 -4.09 -8.01
N SER A 124 -9.00 -2.96 -7.97
CA SER A 124 -8.71 -1.81 -8.83
C SER A 124 -7.25 -1.39 -8.69
N TYR A 125 -6.49 -1.49 -9.79
CA TYR A 125 -5.16 -0.90 -9.87
C TYR A 125 -5.28 0.56 -10.31
N ARG A 126 -4.26 1.37 -10.00
CA ARG A 126 -4.12 2.68 -10.64
C ARG A 126 -4.01 2.48 -12.15
N THR A 127 -4.69 3.31 -12.91
CA THR A 127 -4.60 3.31 -14.38
C THR A 127 -3.20 3.78 -14.82
N VAL A 128 -2.79 3.37 -16.02
CA VAL A 128 -1.54 3.86 -16.66
C VAL A 128 -1.51 5.39 -16.69
N LYS A 129 -2.64 6.03 -17.00
CA LYS A 129 -2.79 7.48 -17.00
C LYS A 129 -2.52 8.08 -15.62
N GLN A 130 -3.07 7.51 -14.55
CA GLN A 130 -2.83 7.98 -13.19
C GLN A 130 -1.37 7.81 -12.77
N LEU A 131 -0.72 6.69 -13.11
CA LEU A 131 0.70 6.48 -12.82
C LEU A 131 1.60 7.49 -13.55
N GLN A 132 1.31 7.76 -14.82
CA GLN A 132 2.02 8.76 -15.61
C GLN A 132 1.82 10.17 -15.03
N GLU A 133 0.57 10.53 -14.70
CA GLU A 133 0.25 11.82 -14.07
C GLU A 133 0.95 11.98 -12.71
N ASP A 134 0.94 10.96 -11.84
CA ASP A 134 1.64 10.98 -10.55
C ASP A 134 3.16 11.17 -10.72
N TYR A 135 3.75 10.49 -11.71
CA TYR A 135 5.16 10.61 -12.05
C TYR A 135 5.52 12.02 -12.53
N ASP A 136 4.76 12.56 -13.50
CA ASP A 136 4.98 13.88 -14.08
C ASP A 136 4.74 15.01 -13.07
N ASN A 137 3.72 14.86 -12.22
CA ASN A 137 3.45 15.80 -11.12
C ASN A 137 4.61 15.84 -10.13
N THR A 138 5.18 14.68 -9.80
CA THR A 138 6.34 14.61 -8.88
C THR A 138 7.57 15.27 -9.49
N LEU A 139 7.87 15.00 -10.77
CA LEU A 139 8.95 15.67 -11.49
C LEU A 139 8.76 17.18 -11.57
N THR A 140 7.54 17.62 -11.89
CA THR A 140 7.20 19.04 -11.98
C THR A 140 7.38 19.73 -10.63
N ARG A 141 6.92 19.11 -9.54
CA ARG A 141 7.13 19.60 -8.17
C ARG A 141 8.62 19.73 -7.84
N LEU A 142 9.42 18.69 -8.10
CA LEU A 142 10.87 18.72 -7.85
C LEU A 142 11.58 19.79 -8.68
N ASN A 143 11.19 19.99 -9.94
CA ASN A 143 11.72 21.06 -10.78
C ASN A 143 11.36 22.45 -10.26
N ASN A 144 10.12 22.64 -9.79
CA ASN A 144 9.68 23.90 -9.20
C ASN A 144 10.42 24.21 -7.90
N GLU A 145 10.56 23.22 -7.01
CA GLU A 145 11.34 23.35 -5.78
C GLU A 145 12.82 23.68 -6.08
N THR A 146 13.41 23.01 -7.08
CA THR A 146 14.78 23.27 -7.53
C THR A 146 14.94 24.71 -8.05
N SER A 147 13.99 25.19 -8.86
CA SER A 147 13.98 26.56 -9.38
C SER A 147 13.88 27.59 -8.25
N GLU A 148 13.00 27.35 -7.28
CA GLU A 148 12.83 28.23 -6.11
C GLU A 148 14.10 28.29 -5.25
N VAL A 149 14.73 27.15 -4.97
CA VAL A 149 15.97 27.10 -4.19
C VAL A 149 17.13 27.74 -4.96
N ASN A 150 17.23 27.54 -6.27
CA ASN A 150 18.22 28.21 -7.11
C ASN A 150 18.07 29.74 -7.07
N SER A 151 16.83 30.24 -7.17
CA SER A 151 16.56 31.68 -7.04
C SER A 151 17.02 32.23 -5.69
N LYS A 152 16.67 31.53 -4.59
CA LYS A 152 17.13 31.91 -3.24
C LYS A 152 18.65 31.85 -3.09
N LEU A 153 19.32 30.88 -3.72
CA LEU A 153 20.77 30.77 -3.72
C LEU A 153 21.41 31.96 -4.46
N GLU A 154 20.92 32.30 -5.64
CA GLU A 154 21.38 33.45 -6.41
C GLU A 154 21.16 34.78 -5.66
N ASP A 155 20.02 34.95 -4.99
CA ASP A 155 19.78 36.10 -4.12
C ASP A 155 20.79 36.19 -2.97
N MET A 156 21.14 35.06 -2.36
CA MET A 156 22.16 35.04 -1.30
C MET A 156 23.57 35.27 -1.84
N LYS A 157 23.92 34.78 -3.04
CA LYS A 157 25.20 35.07 -3.70
C LYS A 157 25.33 36.56 -4.01
N LYS A 158 24.30 37.18 -4.58
CA LYS A 158 24.24 38.64 -4.79
C LYS A 158 24.33 39.42 -3.48
N ALA A 159 23.67 38.92 -2.43
CA ALA A 159 23.79 39.50 -1.08
C ALA A 159 25.20 39.36 -0.50
N LYS A 160 25.96 38.32 -0.86
CA LYS A 160 27.37 38.15 -0.48
C LYS A 160 28.29 39.12 -1.23
N GLU A 161 28.06 39.32 -2.53
CA GLU A 161 28.85 40.26 -3.35
C GLU A 161 28.62 41.72 -2.97
N ALA A 162 27.40 42.08 -2.55
CA ALA A 162 27.00 43.45 -2.22
C ALA A 162 26.37 43.57 -0.83
N THR A 163 26.96 42.93 0.19
CA THR A 163 26.37 42.82 1.54
C THR A 163 26.05 44.18 2.17
N TYR A 164 26.87 45.20 1.96
CA TYR A 164 26.61 46.55 2.45
C TYR A 164 25.34 47.16 1.85
N LYS A 165 25.15 47.01 0.53
CA LYS A 165 23.97 47.47 -0.20
C LYS A 165 22.71 46.69 0.20
N TRP A 166 22.85 45.38 0.39
CA TRP A 166 21.77 44.51 0.85
C TRP A 166 21.30 44.87 2.27
N MET A 167 22.22 45.09 3.21
CA MET A 167 21.87 45.56 4.56
C MET A 167 21.13 46.90 4.51
N ILE A 168 21.62 47.87 3.75
CA ILE A 168 20.97 49.17 3.59
C ILE A 168 19.56 49.00 3.02
N GLN A 169 19.37 48.22 1.96
CA GLN A 169 18.05 47.99 1.36
C GLN A 169 17.07 47.26 2.30
N TYR A 170 17.53 46.23 3.01
CA TYR A 170 16.73 45.49 3.99
C TYR A 170 16.25 46.38 5.15
N TYR A 171 17.14 47.24 5.67
CA TYR A 171 16.78 48.17 6.75
C TYR A 171 15.98 49.39 6.25
N MET A 172 16.23 49.87 5.03
CA MET A 172 15.50 50.99 4.44
C MET A 172 14.06 50.63 4.05
N GLN A 173 13.78 49.40 3.61
CA GLN A 173 12.43 48.97 3.26
C GLN A 173 11.52 48.78 4.49
N LYS A 174 12.08 48.50 5.68
CA LYS A 174 11.29 48.26 6.90
C LYS A 174 10.98 49.51 7.73
N ASN A 175 11.68 50.65 7.54
CA ASN A 175 11.42 51.84 8.34
C ASN A 175 11.97 53.14 7.72
N LYS A 176 11.10 54.02 7.21
CA LYS A 176 11.47 55.31 6.58
C LYS A 176 12.20 56.29 7.51
N SER A 177 12.10 56.12 8.84
CA SER A 177 12.76 57.01 9.82
C SER A 177 14.22 56.66 10.11
N ILE A 178 14.67 55.44 9.76
CA ILE A 178 16.03 54.95 10.03
C ILE A 178 17.04 55.45 9.00
N SER A 179 16.61 55.67 7.75
CA SER A 179 17.46 56.17 6.66
C SER A 179 18.12 57.52 6.97
N ARG A 180 17.41 58.41 7.68
CA ARG A 180 17.93 59.73 8.10
C ARG A 180 18.92 59.67 9.26
N LYS A 181 18.84 58.64 10.13
CA LYS A 181 19.74 58.46 11.29
C LYS A 181 21.09 57.83 10.89
N LEU A 182 21.08 56.97 9.88
CA LEU A 182 22.27 56.28 9.35
C LEU A 182 23.39 57.22 8.85
N TYR A 183 23.05 58.42 8.39
CA TYR A 183 24.01 59.37 7.84
C TYR A 183 24.77 60.19 8.91
N LEU A 184 24.32 60.16 10.18
CA LEU A 184 24.74 61.12 11.21
C LEU A 184 25.49 60.51 12.41
N CYS A 185 25.79 59.20 12.44
CA CYS A 185 26.46 58.58 13.60
C CYS A 185 27.55 57.58 13.19
N ALA A 186 28.82 57.94 13.39
CA ALA A 186 29.97 57.03 13.29
C ALA A 186 29.84 55.78 14.19
N LYS A 187 29.08 55.89 15.29
CA LYS A 187 28.72 54.79 16.20
C LYS A 187 27.85 53.73 15.51
N ASP A 188 26.95 54.14 14.62
CA ASP A 188 26.14 53.22 13.83
C ASP A 188 27.02 52.52 12.78
N THR A 189 27.94 53.23 12.12
CA THR A 189 28.90 52.65 11.17
C THR A 189 29.76 51.54 11.79
N LEU A 190 30.19 51.72 13.05
CA LEU A 190 30.88 50.69 13.86
C LEU A 190 29.98 49.49 14.20
N ILE A 191 28.74 49.75 14.62
CA ILE A 191 27.74 48.68 14.85
C ILE A 191 27.48 47.88 13.56
N TYR A 192 27.42 48.56 12.41
CA TYR A 192 27.26 47.91 11.11
C TYR A 192 28.48 47.10 10.72
N THR A 193 29.72 47.54 10.98
CA THR A 193 30.93 46.74 10.72
C THR A 193 31.02 45.50 11.61
N PHE A 194 30.68 45.60 12.90
CA PHE A 194 30.62 44.44 13.81
C PHE A 194 29.48 43.47 13.46
N ARG A 195 28.31 43.98 13.06
CA ARG A 195 27.20 43.16 12.55
C ARG A 195 27.48 42.60 11.16
N MET A 196 28.30 43.25 10.34
CA MET A 196 28.61 42.81 8.99
C MET A 196 29.31 41.46 8.97
N LYS A 197 30.21 41.21 9.94
CA LYS A 197 30.81 39.88 10.11
C LYS A 197 29.75 38.81 10.37
N GLN A 198 28.82 39.07 11.29
CA GLN A 198 27.72 38.14 11.60
C GLN A 198 26.74 37.95 10.43
N VAL A 199 26.46 39.02 9.68
CA VAL A 199 25.59 38.98 8.49
C VAL A 199 26.27 38.19 7.36
N ASN A 200 27.56 38.40 7.11
CA ASN A 200 28.34 37.63 6.14
C ASN A 200 28.38 36.14 6.49
N GLU A 201 28.69 35.81 7.75
CA GLU A 201 28.67 34.43 8.24
C GLU A 201 27.26 33.81 8.10
N GLY A 202 26.21 34.59 8.34
CA GLY A 202 24.82 34.17 8.15
C GLY A 202 24.45 33.92 6.68
N ILE A 203 24.91 34.76 5.76
CA ILE A 203 24.74 34.59 4.30
C ILE A 203 25.49 33.35 3.83
N GLU A 204 26.73 33.14 4.26
CA GLU A 204 27.50 31.95 3.91
C GLU A 204 26.85 30.65 4.41
N LYS A 205 26.33 30.66 5.64
CA LYS A 205 25.55 29.53 6.17
C LYS A 205 24.31 29.23 5.31
N LYS A 206 23.61 30.27 4.84
CA LYS A 206 22.44 30.11 3.95
C LYS A 206 22.83 29.61 2.57
N ILE A 207 23.93 30.10 1.99
CA ILE A 207 24.48 29.60 0.71
C ILE A 207 24.76 28.10 0.83
N LYS A 208 25.55 27.69 1.83
CA LYS A 208 25.87 26.27 2.06
C LYS A 208 24.61 25.43 2.26
N LYS A 209 23.61 25.96 2.99
CA LYS A 209 22.32 25.28 3.19
C LYS A 209 21.58 25.08 1.85
N TYR A 210 21.48 26.11 1.02
CA TYR A 210 20.78 26.01 -0.26
C TYR A 210 21.54 25.14 -1.27
N GLU A 211 22.87 25.18 -1.29
CA GLU A 211 23.70 24.27 -2.10
C GLU A 211 23.45 22.81 -1.70
N TRP A 212 23.44 22.51 -0.40
CA TRP A 212 23.11 21.17 0.10
C TRP A 212 21.68 20.74 -0.26
N GLN A 213 20.70 21.64 -0.15
CA GLN A 213 19.32 21.36 -0.55
C GLN A 213 19.20 21.06 -2.05
N LEU A 214 19.97 21.74 -2.91
CA LEU A 214 20.00 21.44 -4.35
C LEU A 214 20.60 20.07 -4.63
N GLU A 215 21.65 19.68 -3.91
CA GLU A 215 22.23 18.34 -4.04
C GLU A 215 21.25 17.24 -3.62
N GLU A 216 20.49 17.47 -2.54
CA GLU A 216 19.46 16.55 -2.09
C GLU A 216 18.30 16.45 -3.09
N LEU A 217 17.81 17.57 -3.63
CA LEU A 217 16.78 17.60 -4.65
C LEU A 217 17.23 16.90 -5.94
N LYS A 218 18.50 17.07 -6.32
CA LYS A 218 19.10 16.35 -7.44
C LYS A 218 19.07 14.84 -7.21
N LYS A 219 19.54 14.36 -6.05
CA LYS A 219 19.49 12.93 -5.69
C LYS A 219 18.07 12.38 -5.72
N ARG A 220 17.09 13.11 -5.15
CA ARG A 220 15.68 12.70 -5.17
C ARG A 220 15.12 12.61 -6.59
N LYS A 221 15.48 13.55 -7.46
CA LYS A 221 15.07 13.55 -8.86
C LYS A 221 15.71 12.39 -9.63
N ASP A 222 17.00 12.17 -9.46
CA ASP A 222 17.73 11.07 -10.10
C ASP A 222 17.13 9.71 -9.68
N ASN A 223 16.89 9.51 -8.38
CA ASN A 223 16.21 8.31 -7.87
C ASN A 223 14.79 8.15 -8.44
N HIS A 224 14.01 9.23 -8.54
CA HIS A 224 12.65 9.17 -9.09
C HIS A 224 12.65 8.78 -10.58
N ILE A 225 13.62 9.28 -11.34
CA ILE A 225 13.82 8.90 -12.75
C ILE A 225 14.24 7.44 -12.86
N GLU A 226 15.16 6.99 -12.01
CA GLU A 226 15.62 5.59 -11.97
C GLU A 226 14.49 4.61 -11.62
N CYS A 227 13.62 4.97 -10.67
CA CYS A 227 12.43 4.19 -10.32
C CYS A 227 11.41 4.09 -11.48
N GLY A 228 11.41 5.06 -12.40
CA GLY A 228 10.48 5.13 -13.51
C GLY A 228 9.02 5.34 -13.09
N THR A 229 8.11 5.14 -14.04
CA THR A 229 6.66 5.33 -13.87
C THR A 229 5.96 4.15 -13.18
N GLY A 230 6.63 2.99 -13.11
CA GLY A 230 6.03 1.74 -12.63
C GLY A 230 4.99 1.12 -13.57
N ILE A 231 4.85 1.64 -14.80
CA ILE A 231 3.90 1.13 -15.81
C ILE A 231 4.25 -0.30 -16.22
N GLU A 232 5.54 -0.58 -16.52
CA GLU A 232 5.99 -1.92 -16.89
C GLU A 232 5.68 -2.95 -15.79
N LEU A 233 5.89 -2.57 -14.53
CA LEU A 233 5.55 -3.43 -13.39
C LEU A 233 4.04 -3.67 -13.29
N LEU A 234 3.21 -2.65 -13.56
CA LEU A 234 1.77 -2.81 -13.61
C LEU A 234 1.34 -3.75 -14.74
N GLU A 235 1.92 -3.60 -15.94
CA GLU A 235 1.64 -4.47 -17.09
C GLU A 235 2.00 -5.92 -16.78
N LEU A 236 3.18 -6.18 -16.21
CA LEU A 236 3.59 -7.52 -15.78
C LEU A 236 2.64 -8.11 -14.74
N ARG A 237 2.15 -7.29 -13.80
CA ARG A 237 1.14 -7.73 -12.81
C ARG A 237 -0.18 -8.10 -13.46
N LEU A 238 -0.66 -7.30 -14.40
CA LEU A 238 -1.90 -7.58 -15.14
C LEU A 238 -1.76 -8.86 -15.96
N GLN A 239 -0.65 -9.05 -16.66
CA GLN A 239 -0.35 -10.29 -17.39
C GLN A 239 -0.34 -11.52 -16.47
N ALA A 240 0.33 -11.43 -15.31
CA ALA A 240 0.36 -12.50 -14.33
C ALA A 240 -1.05 -12.79 -13.76
N ALA A 241 -1.82 -11.74 -13.49
CA ALA A 241 -3.19 -11.87 -13.01
C ALA A 241 -4.13 -12.48 -14.06
N ASP A 242 -3.90 -12.25 -15.36
CA ASP A 242 -4.65 -12.87 -16.46
C ASP A 242 -4.37 -14.38 -16.53
N VAL A 243 -3.11 -14.80 -16.43
CA VAL A 243 -2.73 -16.23 -16.37
C VAL A 243 -3.41 -16.94 -15.18
N ILE A 244 -3.41 -16.31 -14.01
CA ILE A 244 -4.10 -16.84 -12.83
C ILE A 244 -5.62 -16.87 -13.06
N SER A 245 -6.17 -15.84 -13.69
CA SER A 245 -7.61 -15.75 -13.99
C SER A 245 -8.08 -16.87 -14.91
N ASP A 246 -7.23 -17.37 -15.81
CA ASP A 246 -7.56 -18.50 -16.68
C ASP A 246 -7.73 -19.81 -15.89
N VAL A 247 -7.02 -20.00 -14.78
CA VAL A 247 -7.29 -21.10 -13.84
C VAL A 247 -8.71 -20.98 -13.29
N PHE A 248 -9.09 -19.82 -12.79
CA PHE A 248 -10.44 -19.60 -12.27
C PHE A 248 -11.53 -19.84 -13.32
N LYS A 249 -11.33 -19.40 -14.56
CA LYS A 249 -12.23 -19.67 -15.69
C LYS A 249 -12.34 -21.17 -15.97
N LYS A 250 -11.22 -21.90 -16.01
CA LYS A 250 -11.17 -23.36 -16.20
C LYS A 250 -12.06 -24.11 -15.21
N TYR A 251 -12.06 -23.67 -13.94
CA TYR A 251 -12.85 -24.27 -12.88
C TYR A 251 -14.22 -23.59 -12.67
N GLY A 252 -14.69 -22.76 -13.61
CA GLY A 252 -16.05 -22.20 -13.63
C GLY A 252 -16.34 -21.17 -12.53
N TYR A 253 -15.32 -20.45 -12.06
CA TYR A 253 -15.54 -19.34 -11.12
C TYR A 253 -16.08 -18.10 -11.86
N ARG A 254 -16.98 -17.36 -11.19
CA ARG A 254 -17.52 -16.09 -11.70
C ARG A 254 -16.50 -14.97 -11.49
N HIS A 255 -16.25 -14.18 -12.52
CA HIS A 255 -15.47 -12.95 -12.40
C HIS A 255 -16.32 -11.83 -11.77
N GLU A 256 -15.79 -11.17 -10.75
CA GLU A 256 -16.35 -10.00 -10.07
C GLU A 256 -15.37 -8.83 -10.24
N THR A 257 -15.89 -7.65 -10.56
CA THR A 257 -15.03 -6.51 -10.87
C THR A 257 -14.87 -5.51 -9.73
N GLU A 258 -15.89 -5.22 -8.90
CA GLU A 258 -15.72 -4.12 -7.91
C GLU A 258 -16.77 -3.98 -6.78
N ASN A 259 -17.47 -5.04 -6.39
CA ASN A 259 -18.38 -4.97 -5.23
C ASN A 259 -17.63 -5.13 -3.89
N TYR A 260 -18.30 -4.82 -2.77
CA TYR A 260 -17.92 -5.16 -1.37
C TYR A 260 -17.35 -6.57 -1.20
N ARG A 261 -17.63 -7.49 -2.13
CA ARG A 261 -17.15 -8.87 -2.16
C ARG A 261 -15.65 -9.05 -2.37
N LEU A 262 -14.91 -8.05 -2.88
CA LEU A 262 -13.45 -8.09 -3.07
C LEU A 262 -12.66 -7.31 -2.01
N TYR A 263 -13.36 -6.69 -1.04
CA TYR A 263 -12.79 -5.94 0.09
C TYR A 263 -13.08 -6.65 1.41
#